data_AF-A0A8T1HEL9-F1
#
_entry.id   AF-A0A8T1HEL9-F1
#
_cell.length_a   1.000
_cell.length_b   1.000
_cell.length_c   1.000
_cell.angle_alpha   90.00
_cell.angle_beta   90.00
_cell.angle_gamma   90.00
#
_symmetry.space_group_name_H-M   'P 1'
#
loop_
_entity.id
_entity.type
_entity.pdbx_description
1 polymer ?
#
loop_
_entity_poly.entity_id
_entity_poly.type
_entity_poly.pdbx_seq_one_letter_code
_entity_poly.pdbx_strand_id
1 'polypeptide(L)'
;MYLTGTIQTDRSGFAKEIITNKTVNRKMVLIPPQGTIKLAQNKKFPQVTAAIWMDRNPVHMLTSGGSRKEGTVMRRVNGEMKPVPAPELVRGYHHWMGAWT
;
A
#
# COMPACT_ATOMS: atom_id res chain seq x y z
N MET A 1 -9.98 7.01 -17.93
CA MET A 1 -9.51 5.62 -17.69
C MET A 1 -9.10 5.48 -16.23
N TYR A 2 -9.69 4.52 -15.51
CA TYR A 2 -9.38 4.20 -14.10
C TYR A 2 -8.47 2.97 -14.07
N LEU A 3 -7.28 3.11 -13.49
CA LEU A 3 -6.32 2.02 -13.36
C LEU A 3 -5.84 1.98 -11.91
N THR A 4 -5.84 0.80 -11.31
CA THR A 4 -5.24 0.55 -9.99
C THR A 4 -4.52 -0.78 -10.06
N GLY A 5 -3.25 -0.79 -9.66
CA GLY A 5 -2.45 -2.00 -9.68
C GLY A 5 -1.22 -1.89 -8.80
N THR A 6 -0.55 -3.02 -8.64
CA THR A 6 0.78 -3.07 -8.03
C THR A 6 1.83 -2.56 -9.01
N ILE A 7 2.91 -2.00 -8.49
CA ILE A 7 4.02 -1.47 -9.29
C ILE A 7 5.36 -1.90 -8.69
N GLN A 8 6.33 -2.21 -9.55
CA GLN A 8 7.71 -2.40 -9.13
C GLN A 8 8.35 -1.04 -8.80
N THR A 9 9.14 -0.99 -7.73
CA THR A 9 9.69 0.26 -7.19
C THR A 9 10.89 0.81 -7.96
N ASP A 10 11.46 0.02 -8.85
CA ASP A 10 12.59 0.37 -9.73
C ASP A 10 12.15 1.13 -10.99
N ARG A 11 10.85 1.37 -11.17
CA ARG A 11 10.29 2.08 -12.33
C ARG A 11 10.58 3.58 -12.27
N SER A 12 11.08 4.12 -13.39
CA SER A 12 11.33 5.55 -13.55
C SER A 12 10.06 6.37 -13.30
N GLY A 13 10.19 7.45 -12.52
CA GLY A 13 9.08 8.34 -12.18
C GLY A 13 8.23 7.88 -10.99
N PHE A 14 8.52 6.72 -10.39
CA PHE A 14 7.89 6.33 -9.12
C PHE A 14 8.43 7.16 -7.94
N ALA A 15 7.55 7.47 -7.00
CA ALA A 15 7.84 8.28 -5.81
C ALA A 15 8.78 7.54 -4.85
N LYS A 16 10.08 7.82 -4.93
CA LYS A 16 11.12 7.13 -4.15
C LYS A 16 11.02 7.40 -2.65
N GLU A 17 10.52 8.58 -2.29
CA GLU A 17 10.38 9.06 -0.91
C GLU A 17 9.41 8.24 -0.07
N ILE A 18 8.43 7.59 -0.71
CA ILE A 18 7.47 6.75 0.02
C ILE A 18 7.94 5.30 0.13
N ILE A 19 8.86 4.82 -0.73
CA ILE A 19 9.30 3.42 -0.78
C ILE A 19 9.61 2.92 0.62
N THR A 20 9.03 1.77 0.95
CA THR A 20 9.20 1.15 2.26
C THR A 20 9.75 -0.24 2.05
N ASN A 21 10.94 -0.46 2.58
CA ASN A 21 11.59 -1.76 2.60
C ASN A 21 11.53 -2.32 4.02
N LYS A 22 11.43 -3.65 4.11
CA LYS A 22 11.77 -4.32 5.37
C LYS A 22 13.27 -4.32 5.51
N THR A 23 13.78 -3.64 6.52
CA THR A 23 15.21 -3.67 6.84
C THR A 23 15.45 -4.70 7.92
N VAL A 24 16.06 -5.82 7.54
CA VAL A 24 16.58 -6.83 8.47
C VAL A 24 18.09 -6.60 8.56
N ASN A 25 18.54 -5.95 9.63
CA ASN A 25 19.97 -5.82 9.91
C ASN A 25 20.34 -6.73 11.09
N ARG A 26 21.61 -7.13 11.20
CA ARG A 26 22.11 -8.13 12.17
C ARG A 26 21.79 -7.82 13.66
N LYS A 27 21.38 -6.59 13.97
CA LYS A 27 21.04 -6.15 15.34
C LYS A 27 19.57 -5.80 15.55
N MET A 28 18.82 -5.45 14.50
CA MET A 28 17.42 -5.03 14.61
C MET A 28 16.67 -5.23 13.29
N VAL A 29 15.40 -5.58 13.44
CA VAL A 29 14.42 -5.66 12.37
C VAL A 29 13.50 -4.45 12.48
N LEU A 30 13.67 -3.46 11.60
CA LEU A 30 12.77 -2.30 11.55
C LEU A 30 11.67 -2.61 10.52
N ILE A 31 10.60 -3.25 10.97
CA ILE A 31 9.40 -3.53 10.16
C ILE A 31 8.31 -2.56 10.60
N PRO A 32 7.81 -1.69 9.71
CA PRO A 32 6.66 -0.86 10.04
C PRO A 32 5.44 -1.76 10.31
N PRO A 33 4.56 -1.39 11.26
CA PRO A 33 3.38 -2.19 11.59
C PRO A 33 2.48 -2.50 10.39
N GLN A 34 1.78 -3.63 10.41
CA GLN A 34 0.71 -3.91 9.45
C GLN A 34 -0.33 -2.78 9.51
N GLY A 35 -0.77 -2.34 8.34
CA GLY A 35 -1.63 -1.18 8.17
C GLY A 35 -0.90 0.16 8.07
N THR A 36 0.45 0.20 8.08
CA THR A 36 1.17 1.45 7.79
C THR A 36 0.86 1.90 6.36
N ILE A 37 0.44 3.16 6.19
CA ILE A 37 0.07 3.76 4.91
C ILE A 37 1.03 4.91 4.59
N LYS A 38 1.52 4.95 3.35
CA LYS A 38 2.17 6.14 2.77
C LYS A 38 1.55 6.45 1.42
N LEU A 39 1.29 7.72 1.16
CA LEU A 39 0.69 8.19 -0.09
C LEU A 39 1.56 9.31 -0.67
N ALA A 40 1.77 9.28 -1.97
CA ALA A 40 2.34 10.39 -2.73
C ALA A 40 1.45 10.70 -3.93
N GLN A 41 1.04 11.95 -4.05
CA GLN A 41 0.22 12.42 -5.15
C GLN A 41 1.09 13.06 -6.21
N ASN A 42 0.82 12.78 -7.48
CA ASN A 42 1.49 13.47 -8.56
C ASN A 42 1.02 14.94 -8.60
N LYS A 43 1.98 15.87 -8.62
CA LYS A 43 1.71 17.32 -8.61
C LYS A 43 1.01 17.83 -9.88
N LYS A 44 1.32 17.24 -11.03
CA LYS A 44 0.76 17.65 -12.34
C LYS A 44 -0.55 16.93 -12.65
N PHE A 45 -0.67 15.69 -12.17
CA PHE A 45 -1.86 14.85 -12.35
C PHE A 45 -2.38 14.38 -11.00
N PRO A 46 -3.13 15.21 -10.24
CA PRO A 46 -3.57 14.90 -8.88
C PRO A 46 -4.40 13.61 -8.75
N GLN A 47 -5.01 13.15 -9.83
CA GLN A 47 -5.71 11.87 -9.88
C GLN A 47 -4.75 10.67 -9.77
N VAL A 48 -3.46 10.84 -10.11
CA VAL A 48 -2.43 9.82 -10.00
C VAL A 48 -1.84 9.83 -8.59
N THR A 49 -1.97 8.71 -7.90
CA THR A 49 -1.46 8.50 -6.55
C THR A 49 -0.62 7.23 -6.51
N ALA A 50 0.59 7.36 -5.99
CA ALA A 50 1.38 6.23 -5.54
C ALA A 50 1.02 5.95 -4.08
N ALA A 51 0.82 4.68 -3.75
CA ALA A 51 0.45 4.25 -2.41
C ALA A 51 1.34 3.09 -1.98
N ILE A 52 1.66 3.08 -0.69
CA ILE A 52 2.31 1.95 -0.04
C ILE A 52 1.47 1.57 1.14
N TRP A 53 1.23 0.27 1.24
CA TRP A 53 0.50 -0.33 2.33
C TRP A 53 1.28 -1.50 2.87
N MET A 54 1.51 -1.49 4.18
CA MET A 54 2.18 -2.60 4.85
C MET A 54 1.16 -3.67 5.19
N ASP A 55 1.21 -4.80 4.48
CA ASP A 55 0.71 -6.06 5.03
C ASP A 55 1.86 -6.79 5.73
N ARG A 56 1.93 -8.13 5.60
CA ARG A 56 3.13 -8.86 5.99
C ARG A 56 4.34 -8.33 5.26
N ASN A 57 4.24 -7.90 4.00
CA ASN A 57 5.31 -7.28 3.21
C ASN A 57 4.81 -5.94 2.64
N PRO A 58 5.71 -5.01 2.27
CA PRO A 58 5.29 -3.75 1.64
C PRO A 58 4.64 -4.02 0.29
N VAL A 59 3.42 -3.53 0.12
CA VAL A 59 2.70 -3.53 -1.16
C VAL A 59 2.80 -2.14 -1.75
N HIS A 60 3.41 -2.03 -2.93
CA HIS A 60 3.55 -0.78 -3.68
C HIS A 60 2.51 -0.74 -4.78
N MET A 61 1.78 0.37 -4.86
CA MET A 61 0.65 0.54 -5.76
C MET A 61 0.71 1.87 -6.49
N LEU A 62 0.12 1.88 -7.69
CA LEU A 62 -0.13 3.08 -8.46
C LEU A 62 -1.60 3.09 -8.89
N THR A 63 -2.26 4.22 -8.72
CA THR A 63 -3.65 4.40 -9.13
C THR A 63 -3.88 5.73 -9.84
N SER A 64 -4.78 5.77 -10.82
CA SER A 64 -5.22 6.99 -11.53
C SER A 64 -6.60 7.50 -11.08
N GLY A 65 -7.16 6.96 -10.00
CA GLY A 65 -8.44 7.42 -9.45
C GLY A 65 -8.90 6.75 -8.16
N GLY A 66 -8.07 5.90 -7.55
CA GLY A 66 -8.41 5.18 -6.32
C GLY A 66 -8.61 6.12 -5.14
N SER A 67 -9.61 5.81 -4.31
CA SER A 67 -9.90 6.61 -3.12
C SER A 67 -8.76 6.50 -2.11
N ARG A 68 -8.31 7.68 -1.65
CA ARG A 68 -7.28 7.83 -0.62
C ARG A 68 -7.86 7.84 0.80
N LYS A 69 -9.19 7.76 0.94
CA LYS A 69 -9.83 7.68 2.24
C LYS A 69 -9.31 6.47 2.99
N GLU A 70 -9.04 6.65 4.26
CA GLU A 70 -8.68 5.56 5.15
C GLU A 70 -9.92 4.73 5.45
N GLY A 71 -9.76 3.41 5.37
CA GLY A 71 -10.72 2.40 5.77
C GLY A 71 -9.98 1.29 6.49
N THR A 72 -10.56 0.09 6.49
CA THR A 72 -9.93 -1.09 7.09
C THR A 72 -10.06 -2.31 6.20
N VAL A 73 -9.12 -3.23 6.36
CA VAL A 73 -9.18 -4.59 5.81
C VAL A 73 -8.89 -5.58 6.93
N MET A 74 -9.48 -6.76 6.88
CA MET A 74 -9.26 -7.81 7.88
C MET A 74 -7.98 -8.57 7.54
N ARG A 75 -7.03 -8.60 8.46
CA ARG A 75 -5.76 -9.31 8.27
C ARG A 75 -5.40 -10.15 9.48
N ARG A 76 -4.70 -11.26 9.24
CA ARG A 76 -4.07 -12.02 10.32
C ARG A 76 -2.85 -11.26 10.81
N VAL A 77 -2.93 -10.79 12.04
CA VAL A 77 -1.83 -10.15 12.79
C VAL A 77 -1.52 -11.06 13.98
N ASN A 78 -0.32 -11.64 14.01
CA ASN A 78 0.09 -12.61 15.04
C ASN A 78 -0.91 -13.77 15.24
N GLY A 79 -1.48 -14.28 14.14
CA GLY A 79 -2.42 -15.42 14.16
C GLY A 79 -3.89 -15.03 14.31
N GLU A 80 -4.18 -13.81 14.76
CA GLU A 80 -5.55 -13.33 15.00
C GLU A 80 -6.05 -12.45 13.86
N MET A 81 -7.31 -12.62 13.46
CA MET A 81 -7.96 -11.72 12.50
C MET A 81 -8.24 -10.37 13.17
N LYS A 82 -7.61 -9.30 12.66
CA LYS A 82 -7.78 -7.94 13.16
C LYS A 82 -8.08 -6.98 12.01
N PRO A 83 -8.91 -5.95 12.23
CA PRO A 83 -9.01 -4.84 11.29
C PRO A 83 -7.69 -4.07 11.31
N VAL A 84 -7.09 -3.90 10.12
CA VAL A 84 -5.90 -3.07 9.95
C VAL A 84 -6.23 -1.88 9.06
N PRO A 85 -5.67 -0.68 9.34
CA PRO A 85 -5.85 0.47 8.47
C PRO A 85 -5.41 0.19 7.04
N ALA A 86 -6.21 0.61 6.06
CA ALA A 86 -5.83 0.54 4.64
C ALA A 86 -6.55 1.65 3.87
N PRO A 87 -5.93 2.26 2.85
CA PRO A 87 -6.64 3.17 1.98
C PRO A 87 -7.66 2.41 1.13
N GLU A 88 -8.80 3.03 0.82
CA GLU A 88 -9.87 2.42 0.03
C GLU A 88 -9.39 1.90 -1.34
N LEU A 89 -8.36 2.51 -1.95
CA LEU A 89 -7.73 1.99 -3.17
C LEU A 89 -7.12 0.58 -2.99
N VAL A 90 -6.57 0.27 -1.81
CA VAL A 90 -6.04 -1.07 -1.49
C VAL A 90 -7.19 -2.04 -1.30
N ARG A 91 -8.24 -1.63 -0.57
CA ARG A 91 -9.45 -2.45 -0.37
C ARG A 91 -10.12 -2.79 -1.69
N GLY A 92 -10.33 -1.79 -2.54
CA GLY A 92 -10.89 -1.96 -3.88
C GLY A 92 -10.04 -2.87 -4.76
N TYR A 93 -8.71 -2.74 -4.72
CA TYR A 93 -7.81 -3.64 -5.43
C TYR A 93 -7.94 -5.10 -4.97
N HIS A 94 -7.96 -5.36 -3.66
CA HIS A 94 -8.15 -6.72 -3.15
C HIS A 94 -9.47 -7.33 -3.63
N HIS A 95 -10.56 -6.56 -3.56
CA HIS A 95 -11.87 -7.02 -4.02
C HIS A 95 -11.86 -7.41 -5.51
N TRP A 96 -11.27 -6.58 -6.36
CA TRP A 96 -11.16 -6.85 -7.80
C TRP A 96 -10.22 -8.02 -8.13
N MET A 97 -9.18 -8.24 -7.33
CA MET A 97 -8.23 -9.33 -7.52
C MET A 97 -8.68 -10.66 -6.89
N GLY A 98 -9.89 -10.73 -6.35
CA GLY A 98 -10.43 -11.93 -5.70
C GLY A 98 -9.74 -12.29 -4.38
N ALA A 99 -9.04 -11.35 -3.75
CA ALA A 99 -8.45 -11.53 -2.43
C ALA A 99 -9.51 -11.25 -1.35
N TRP A 100 -9.66 -12.17 -0.39
CA TRP A 100 -10.59 -12.00 0.73
C TRP A 100 -10.24 -10.77 1.58
N THR A 101 -11.25 -9.92 1.84
CA THR A 101 -11.14 -8.69 2.65
C THR A 101 -11.07 -8.97 4.12
#